data_AF-A0A4Q2Y1G9-F1
#
_entry.id   AF-A0A4Q2Y1G9-F1
#
_cell.length_a   1.000
_cell.length_b   1.000
_cell.length_c   1.000
_cell.angle_alpha   90.00
_cell.angle_beta   90.00
_cell.angle_gamma   90.00
#
_symmetry.space_group_name_H-M   'P 1'
#
loop_
_entity.id
_entity.type
_entity.pdbx_description
1 polymer ?
#
loop_
_entity_poly.entity_id
_entity_poly.type
_entity_poly.pdbx_seq_one_letter_code
_entity_poly.pdbx_strand_id
1 'polypeptide(L)'
;MHPVSAILLFIGTILAMEVFAYAAHRWVMHGPGWFLHASHHRARTGNWELNDLYAVIFAVPSIALLYGGVQLGWWPGFTWIGAGIAGYGAIY
;
A
#
# COMPACT_ATOMS: atom_id res chain seq x y z
N MET A 1 14.52 -6.79 -17.62
CA MET A 1 13.25 -6.11 -18.02
C MET A 1 13.61 -4.79 -18.70
N HIS A 2 12.83 -4.34 -19.69
CA HIS A 2 13.08 -3.08 -20.37
C HIS A 2 12.78 -1.88 -19.44
N PRO A 3 13.61 -0.81 -19.42
CA PRO A 3 13.41 0.35 -18.54
C PRO A 3 12.05 1.04 -18.70
N VAL A 4 11.53 1.12 -19.92
CA VAL A 4 10.19 1.70 -20.15
C VAL A 4 9.11 0.89 -19.43
N SER A 5 9.20 -0.45 -19.46
CA SER A 5 8.25 -1.31 -18.74
C SER A 5 8.34 -1.12 -17.22
N ALA A 6 9.56 -0.93 -16.68
CA ALA A 6 9.76 -0.60 -15.26
C ALA A 6 9.02 0.68 -14.86
N ILE A 7 9.26 1.75 -15.63
CA ILE A 7 8.67 3.07 -15.36
C ILE A 7 7.14 3.02 -15.48
N LEU A 8 6.62 2.34 -16.50
CA LEU A 8 5.18 2.17 -16.69
C LEU A 8 4.54 1.37 -15.54
N LEU A 9 5.18 0.29 -15.07
CA LEU A 9 4.69 -0.46 -13.92
C LEU A 9 4.71 0.38 -12.64
N PHE A 10 5.79 1.14 -12.41
CA PHE A 10 5.92 2.00 -11.23
C PHE A 10 4.85 3.10 -11.21
N ILE A 11 4.78 3.93 -12.26
CA ILE A 11 3.82 5.04 -12.36
C ILE A 11 2.39 4.49 -12.41
N GLY A 12 2.15 3.43 -13.19
CA GLY A 12 0.84 2.80 -13.28
C GLY A 12 0.36 2.27 -11.93
N THR A 13 1.27 1.72 -11.11
CA THR A 13 0.93 1.27 -9.75
C THR A 13 0.59 2.44 -8.84
N ILE A 14 1.34 3.55 -8.87
CA ILE A 14 1.03 4.75 -8.08
C ILE A 14 -0.39 5.25 -8.41
N LEU A 15 -0.73 5.35 -9.70
CA LEU A 15 -2.06 5.79 -10.13
C LEU A 15 -3.16 4.81 -9.73
N ALA A 16 -2.90 3.51 -9.85
CA ALA A 16 -3.86 2.48 -9.43
C ALA A 16 -4.07 2.48 -7.90
N MET A 17 -3.04 2.82 -7.13
CA MET A 17 -3.13 2.91 -5.67
C MET A 17 -4.11 3.99 -5.20
N GLU A 18 -4.31 5.08 -5.95
CA GLU A 18 -5.34 6.08 -5.64
C GLU A 18 -6.74 5.46 -5.65
N VAL A 19 -7.06 4.73 -6.72
CA VAL A 19 -8.34 4.03 -6.86
C VAL A 19 -8.50 2.96 -5.78
N PHE A 20 -7.43 2.21 -5.52
CA PHE A 20 -7.41 1.20 -4.47
C PHE A 20 -7.62 1.81 -3.08
N ALA A 21 -6.90 2.88 -2.74
CA ALA A 21 -6.97 3.54 -1.43
C ALA A 21 -8.36 4.12 -1.21
N TYR A 22 -8.93 4.79 -2.21
CA TYR A 22 -10.32 5.25 -2.18
C TYR A 22 -11.28 4.09 -1.89
N ALA A 23 -11.14 2.99 -2.63
CA ALA A 23 -12.00 1.84 -2.52
C ALA A 23 -11.88 1.16 -1.15
N ALA A 24 -10.66 0.93 -0.70
CA ALA A 24 -10.35 0.35 0.60
C ALA A 24 -10.89 1.23 1.72
N HIS A 25 -10.67 2.53 1.67
CA HIS A 25 -11.18 3.45 2.68
C HIS A 25 -12.71 3.43 2.73
N ARG A 26 -13.38 3.60 1.58
CA ARG A 26 -14.84 3.72 1.51
C ARG A 26 -15.58 2.42 1.84
N TRP A 27 -15.11 1.28 1.33
CA TRP A 27 -15.86 0.02 1.40
C TRP A 27 -15.30 -0.99 2.40
N VAL A 28 -14.00 -0.93 2.72
CA VAL A 28 -13.37 -1.85 3.68
C VAL A 28 -13.25 -1.19 5.04
N MET A 29 -12.55 -0.06 5.14
CA MET A 29 -12.24 0.61 6.40
C MET A 29 -13.48 1.20 7.06
N HIS A 30 -14.41 1.74 6.26
CA HIS A 30 -15.73 2.17 6.72
C HIS A 30 -16.81 1.08 6.72
N GLY A 31 -16.45 -0.17 6.40
CA GLY A 31 -17.35 -1.32 6.40
C GLY A 31 -16.87 -2.40 7.39
N PRO A 32 -16.54 -3.62 6.93
CA PRO A 32 -16.15 -4.72 7.83
C PRO A 32 -14.87 -4.44 8.61
N GLY A 33 -14.00 -3.54 8.12
CA GLY A 33 -12.77 -3.11 8.76
C GLY A 33 -12.94 -1.97 9.77
N TRP A 34 -14.16 -1.52 10.04
CA TRP A 34 -14.44 -0.39 10.93
C TRP A 34 -13.83 -0.55 12.32
N PHE A 35 -13.76 -1.76 12.86
CA PHE A 35 -13.17 -2.01 14.17
C PHE A 35 -11.71 -1.55 14.27
N LEU A 36 -10.94 -1.61 13.17
CA LEU A 36 -9.57 -1.05 13.11
C LEU A 36 -9.58 0.45 12.85
N HIS A 37 -10.54 0.95 12.07
CA HIS A 37 -10.55 2.35 11.60
C HIS A 37 -11.21 3.33 12.59
N ALA A 38 -12.08 2.84 13.48
CA ALA A 38 -12.91 3.67 14.35
C ALA A 38 -12.10 4.61 15.26
N SER A 39 -10.88 4.23 15.66
CA SER A 39 -10.02 5.09 16.49
C SER A 39 -9.64 6.38 15.77
N HIS A 40 -9.39 6.31 14.46
CA HIS A 40 -8.99 7.45 13.64
C HIS A 40 -10.08 8.51 13.49
N HIS A 41 -11.35 8.12 13.64
CA HIS A 41 -12.52 9.02 13.60
C HIS A 41 -12.87 9.64 14.96
N ARG A 42 -12.13 9.29 16.02
CA ARG A 42 -12.35 9.79 17.38
C ARG A 42 -11.21 10.71 17.78
N ALA A 43 -11.38 11.46 18.86
CA ALA A 43 -10.29 12.25 19.42
C ALA A 43 -9.15 11.30 19.84
N ARG A 44 -7.95 11.55 19.30
CA ARG A 44 -6.77 10.72 19.55
C ARG A 44 -6.37 10.75 21.02
N THR A 45 -6.08 9.59 21.58
CA THR A 45 -5.54 9.45 22.95
C THR A 45 -4.17 8.79 22.89
N GLY A 46 -3.10 9.59 22.99
CA GLY A 46 -1.72 9.11 22.96
C GLY A 46 -1.17 8.86 21.56
N ASN A 47 -0.07 8.12 21.50
CA ASN A 47 0.74 8.01 20.28
C ASN A 47 0.32 6.88 19.34
N TRP A 48 -0.56 5.97 19.75
CA TRP A 48 -0.92 4.78 18.97
C TRP A 48 -2.43 4.66 18.78
N GLU A 49 -2.83 4.24 17.59
CA GLU A 49 -4.21 3.96 17.23
C GLU A 49 -4.32 2.55 16.66
N LEU A 50 -5.45 1.86 16.87
CA LEU A 50 -5.68 0.56 16.23
C LEU A 50 -5.67 0.68 14.70
N ASN A 51 -6.01 1.87 14.19
CA ASN A 51 -5.90 2.25 12.79
C ASN A 51 -4.48 2.16 12.23
N ASP A 52 -3.43 2.31 13.06
CA ASP A 52 -2.03 2.20 12.62
C ASP A 52 -1.74 0.81 12.02
N LEU A 53 -2.54 -0.20 12.35
CA LEU A 53 -2.44 -1.53 11.73
C LEU A 53 -2.74 -1.50 10.22
N TYR A 54 -3.52 -0.55 9.71
CA TYR A 54 -3.71 -0.40 8.27
C TYR A 54 -2.43 -0.01 7.54
N ALA A 55 -1.57 0.81 8.16
CA ALA A 55 -0.27 1.11 7.58
C ALA A 55 0.57 -0.17 7.42
N VAL A 56 0.54 -1.06 8.41
CA VAL A 56 1.21 -2.37 8.34
C VAL A 56 0.56 -3.25 7.26
N ILE A 57 -0.77 -3.37 7.26
CA ILE A 57 -1.52 -4.20 6.30
C ILE A 57 -1.22 -3.78 4.85
N PHE A 58 -1.17 -2.48 4.58
CA PHE A 58 -0.87 -1.97 3.23
C PHE A 58 0.62 -1.98 2.89
N ALA A 59 1.51 -1.93 3.88
CA ALA A 59 2.96 -2.07 3.66
C ALA A 59 3.39 -3.50 3.35
N VAL A 60 2.74 -4.52 3.95
CA VAL A 60 3.07 -5.95 3.74
C VAL A 60 3.14 -6.36 2.26
N PRO A 61 2.13 -6.07 1.39
CA PRO A 61 2.21 -6.45 -0.01
C PRO A 61 3.35 -5.73 -0.74
N SER A 62 3.63 -4.47 -0.41
CA SER A 62 4.79 -3.74 -0.96
C SER A 62 6.11 -4.44 -0.62
N ILE A 63 6.32 -4.75 0.66
CA ILE A 63 7.53 -5.42 1.14
C ILE A 63 7.67 -6.82 0.53
N ALA A 64 6.59 -7.59 0.46
CA ALA A 64 6.60 -8.93 -0.12
C ALA A 64 6.99 -8.90 -1.61
N LEU A 65 6.44 -7.97 -2.38
CA LEU A 65 6.75 -7.81 -3.80
C LEU A 65 8.19 -7.34 -4.02
N LEU A 66 8.67 -6.39 -3.22
CA LEU A 66 10.06 -5.93 -3.25
C LEU A 66 11.04 -7.04 -2.89
N TYR A 67 10.80 -7.73 -1.77
CA TYR A 67 11.66 -8.83 -1.33
C TYR A 67 11.66 -9.98 -2.35
N GLY A 68 10.49 -10.36 -2.84
CA GLY A 68 10.36 -11.40 -3.85
C GLY A 68 11.06 -11.06 -5.17
N GLY A 69 10.89 -9.83 -5.66
CA GLY A 69 11.51 -9.37 -6.90
C GLY A 69 13.02 -9.12 -6.79
N VAL A 70 13.53 -8.71 -5.63
CA VAL A 70 14.96 -8.39 -5.43
C VAL A 70 15.77 -9.59 -4.94
N GLN A 71 15.23 -10.40 -4.03
CA GLN A 71 15.98 -11.43 -3.30
C GLN A 71 15.59 -12.86 -3.66
N LEU A 72 14.33 -13.11 -4.02
CA LEU A 72 13.83 -14.48 -4.24
C LEU A 72 13.76 -14.88 -5.72
N GLY A 73 14.22 -14.04 -6.64
CA GLY A 73 14.23 -14.32 -8.08
C GLY A 73 12.83 -14.37 -8.71
N TRP A 74 11.83 -13.74 -8.10
CA TRP A 74 10.52 -13.59 -8.74
C TRP A 74 10.61 -12.68 -9.97
N TRP A 75 9.52 -12.59 -10.73
CA TRP A 75 9.47 -11.73 -11.92
C TRP A 75 9.90 -10.28 -11.58
N PRO A 76 10.87 -9.68 -12.30
CA PRO A 76 11.40 -8.35 -11.97
C PRO A 76 10.38 -7.21 -11.93
N GLY A 77 9.21 -7.39 -12.55
CA GLY A 77 8.12 -6.41 -12.46
C GLY A 77 7.57 -6.22 -11.05
N PHE A 78 7.65 -7.25 -10.18
CA PHE A 78 7.20 -7.14 -8.79
C PHE A 78 8.00 -6.10 -8.00
N THR A 79 9.29 -5.92 -8.27
CA THR A 79 10.08 -4.84 -7.65
C THR A 79 9.48 -3.47 -7.94
N TRP A 80 9.03 -3.24 -9.18
CA TRP A 80 8.49 -1.94 -9.59
C TRP A 80 7.05 -1.72 -9.15
N ILE A 81 6.26 -2.79 -9.06
CA ILE A 81 4.92 -2.72 -8.45
C ILE A 81 5.05 -2.45 -6.95
N GLY A 82 5.87 -3.20 -6.22
CA GLY A 82 6.14 -2.96 -4.80
C GLY A 82 6.70 -1.56 -4.54
N ALA A 83 7.65 -1.11 -5.35
CA ALA A 83 8.15 0.27 -5.30
C ALA A 83 7.06 1.30 -5.58
N GLY A 84 6.13 1.04 -6.50
CA GLY A 84 5.00 1.93 -6.77
C GLY A 84 4.04 2.03 -5.59
N ILE A 85 3.75 0.92 -4.90
CA ILE A 85 2.95 0.93 -3.66
C ILE A 85 3.67 1.75 -2.57
N ALA A 86 4.98 1.53 -2.38
CA ALA A 86 5.77 2.32 -1.43
C ALA A 86 5.83 3.81 -1.80
N GLY A 87 5.95 4.12 -3.10
CA GLY A 87 5.97 5.47 -3.63
C GLY A 87 4.66 6.20 -3.37
N TYR A 88 3.52 5.54 -3.57
CA TYR A 88 2.22 6.09 -3.19
C TYR A 88 2.15 6.38 -1.69
N GLY A 89 2.60 5.44 -0.85
CA GLY A 89 2.65 5.64 0.61
C GLY A 89 3.63 6.73 1.07
N ALA A 90 4.58 7.17 0.23
CA ALA A 90 5.46 8.29 0.53
C ALA A 90 4.88 9.65 0.09
N ILE A 91 3.87 9.65 -0.78
CA ILE A 91 3.17 10.86 -1.23
C ILE A 91 2.13 11.32 -0.19
N TYR A 92 1.53 10.37 0.52
CA TYR A 92 0.48 10.58 1.54
C TYR A 92 1.03 10.46 2.96
#